data_AF-A4WHF8-F1
#
_entry.id   AF-A4WHF8-F1
#
_cell.length_a   1.000
_cell.length_b   1.000
_cell.length_c   1.000
_cell.angle_alpha   90.00
_cell.angle_beta   90.00
_cell.angle_gamma   90.00
#
_symmetry.space_group_name_H-M   'P 1'
#
loop_
_entity.id
_entity.type
_entity.pdbx_description
1 polymer ?
#
loop_
_entity_poly.entity_id
_entity_poly.type
_entity_poly.pdbx_seq_one_letter_code
_entity_poly.pdbx_strand_id
1 'polypeptide(L)'
;MSREVIFHFLHPEVIKILEKMGQSSIAVEVERAGERHDVYDFLDKSFSMYYAEYGGVNCRWLRDAIQRDWEKVTNVLLPRLLSQYVALKTGAKGAEKPKQQLGRVLQYGA
;
A
#
# COMPACT_ATOMS: atom_id res chain seq x y z
N MET A 1 17.11 -3.74 -3.55
CA MET A 1 17.04 -4.88 -4.48
C MET A 1 15.63 -5.48 -4.63
N SER A 2 14.94 -6.00 -3.62
CA SER A 2 13.58 -6.57 -3.81
C SER A 2 12.53 -5.52 -4.20
N ARG A 3 12.60 -4.34 -3.57
CA ARG A 3 11.89 -3.11 -3.97
C ARG A 3 12.07 -2.72 -5.45
N GLU A 4 13.30 -2.74 -5.95
CA GLU A 4 13.61 -2.38 -7.34
C GLU A 4 12.96 -3.35 -8.33
N VAL A 5 12.96 -4.65 -8.02
CA VAL A 5 12.29 -5.67 -8.85
C VAL A 5 10.78 -5.41 -8.90
N ILE A 6 10.15 -5.13 -7.75
CA ILE A 6 8.72 -4.80 -7.67
C ILE A 6 8.43 -3.53 -8.47
N PHE A 7 9.24 -2.48 -8.33
CA PHE A 7 9.09 -1.26 -9.11
C PHE A 7 9.19 -1.55 -10.62
N HIS A 8 10.27 -2.17 -11.08
CA HIS A 8 10.47 -2.41 -12.51
C HIS A 8 9.41 -3.32 -13.16
N PHE A 9 8.84 -4.27 -12.41
CA PHE A 9 7.85 -5.21 -12.95
C PHE A 9 6.41 -4.75 -12.76
N LEU A 10 6.09 -4.22 -11.59
CA LEU A 10 4.72 -3.99 -11.16
C LEU A 10 4.32 -2.52 -11.18
N HIS A 11 5.24 -1.57 -11.34
CA HIS A 11 4.90 -0.14 -11.42
C HIS A 11 3.74 0.18 -12.39
N PRO A 12 3.74 -0.26 -13.67
CA PRO A 12 2.62 0.03 -14.57
C PRO A 12 1.29 -0.58 -14.10
N GLU A 13 1.31 -1.79 -13.54
CA GLU A 13 0.09 -2.42 -13.01
C GLU A 13 -0.38 -1.76 -11.71
N VAL A 14 0.54 -1.27 -10.87
CA VAL A 14 0.22 -0.50 -9.65
C VAL A 14 -0.56 0.77 -10.02
N ILE A 15 -0.06 1.56 -10.98
CA ILE A 15 -0.73 2.79 -11.44
C ILE A 15 -2.13 2.45 -11.98
N LYS A 16 -2.19 1.52 -12.92
CA LYS A 16 -3.45 1.08 -13.55
C LYS A 16 -4.49 0.58 -12.55
N ILE A 17 -4.07 -0.18 -11.53
CA ILE A 17 -4.98 -0.67 -10.49
C ILE A 17 -5.45 0.50 -9.60
N LEU A 18 -4.56 1.39 -9.19
CA LEU A 18 -4.92 2.56 -8.38
C LEU A 18 -5.92 3.48 -9.11
N GLU A 19 -5.72 3.70 -10.41
CA GLU A 19 -6.66 4.45 -11.25
C GLU A 19 -8.01 3.76 -11.35
N LYS A 20 -8.03 2.44 -11.61
CA LYS A 20 -9.29 1.65 -11.62
C LYS A 20 -10.03 1.69 -10.29
N MET A 21 -9.33 1.83 -9.18
CA MET A 21 -9.90 1.96 -7.85
C MET A 21 -10.37 3.39 -7.52
N GLY A 22 -10.26 4.34 -8.46
CA GLY A 22 -10.60 5.75 -8.25
C GLY A 22 -9.60 6.51 -7.37
N GLN A 23 -8.40 5.95 -7.15
CA GLN A 23 -7.35 6.54 -6.30
C GLN A 23 -6.33 7.32 -7.14
N SER A 24 -6.81 8.14 -8.08
CA SER A 24 -5.97 8.89 -9.02
C SER A 24 -4.96 9.82 -8.33
N SER A 25 -5.29 10.39 -7.17
CA SER A 25 -4.35 11.20 -6.38
C SER A 25 -3.14 10.37 -5.95
N ILE A 26 -3.37 9.16 -5.45
CA ILE A 26 -2.31 8.25 -5.00
C ILE A 26 -1.52 7.74 -6.21
N ALA A 27 -2.19 7.43 -7.32
CA ALA A 27 -1.52 7.04 -8.56
C ALA A 27 -0.51 8.11 -9.03
N VAL A 28 -0.92 9.38 -9.04
CA VAL A 28 -0.03 10.50 -9.40
C VAL A 28 1.11 10.68 -8.39
N GLU A 29 0.85 10.52 -7.09
CA GLU A 29 1.90 10.54 -6.06
C GLU A 29 2.93 9.42 -6.27
N VAL A 30 2.46 8.20 -6.56
CA VAL A 30 3.29 7.03 -6.87
C VAL A 30 4.11 7.25 -8.13
N GLU A 31 3.51 7.79 -9.19
CA GLU A 31 4.18 8.07 -10.45
C GLU A 31 5.28 9.13 -10.28
N ARG A 32 4.99 10.21 -9.54
CA ARG A 32 5.97 11.29 -9.28
C ARG A 32 7.12 10.86 -8.37
N ALA A 33 6.81 10.13 -7.30
CA ALA A 33 7.83 9.65 -6.38
C ALA A 33 8.62 8.45 -6.93
N GLY A 34 8.04 7.74 -7.91
CA GLY A 34 8.64 6.58 -8.54
C GLY A 34 9.00 5.52 -7.51
N GLU A 35 10.18 4.91 -7.66
CA GLU A 35 10.67 3.87 -6.75
C GLU A 35 10.64 4.32 -5.29
N ARG A 36 10.84 5.62 -5.00
CA ARG A 36 10.94 6.19 -3.64
C ARG A 36 9.61 6.23 -2.88
N HIS A 37 8.48 5.93 -3.53
CA HIS A 37 7.18 5.91 -2.87
C HIS A 37 7.08 4.78 -1.83
N ASP A 38 6.43 5.06 -0.71
CA ASP A 38 6.24 4.15 0.44
C ASP A 38 5.38 2.92 0.11
N VAL A 39 4.59 2.99 -0.97
CA VAL A 39 3.86 1.83 -1.51
C VAL A 39 4.80 0.67 -1.85
N TYR A 40 6.02 0.94 -2.35
CA TYR A 40 6.95 -0.12 -2.73
C TYR A 40 7.59 -0.78 -1.51
N ASP A 41 7.81 -0.03 -0.43
CA ASP A 41 8.23 -0.58 0.86
C ASP A 41 7.13 -1.45 1.49
N PHE A 42 5.87 -1.03 1.34
CA PHE A 42 4.72 -1.83 1.77
C PHE A 42 4.62 -3.14 0.97
N LEU A 43 4.66 -3.06 -0.36
CA LEU A 43 4.60 -4.22 -1.23
C LEU A 43 5.75 -5.19 -0.97
N ASP A 44 6.98 -4.69 -0.81
CA ASP A 44 8.15 -5.52 -0.49
C ASP A 44 7.94 -6.37 0.78
N LYS A 45 7.45 -5.74 1.86
CA LYS A 45 7.13 -6.44 3.10
C LYS A 45 5.98 -7.44 2.92
N SER A 46 4.92 -7.04 2.22
CA SER A 46 3.75 -7.91 2.00
C SER A 46 4.08 -9.13 1.13
N PHE A 47 4.84 -8.95 0.04
CA PHE A 47 5.31 -10.05 -0.78
C PHE A 47 6.28 -10.94 0.00
N SER A 48 7.17 -10.36 0.79
CA SER A 48 8.07 -11.12 1.66
C SER A 48 7.30 -11.99 2.65
N MET A 49 6.21 -11.50 3.24
CA MET A 49 5.33 -12.30 4.12
C MET A 49 4.57 -13.38 3.35
N TYR A 50 3.99 -13.03 2.20
CA TYR A 50 3.23 -13.98 1.37
C TYR A 50 4.09 -15.17 0.93
N TYR A 51 5.35 -14.89 0.61
CA TYR A 51 6.30 -15.91 0.20
C TYR A 51 7.25 -16.37 1.32
N ALA A 52 7.03 -15.95 2.58
CA ALA A 52 7.90 -16.30 3.72
C ALA A 52 7.92 -17.81 3.99
N GLU A 53 6.81 -18.51 3.73
CA GLU A 53 6.70 -19.97 3.86
C GLU A 53 7.74 -20.73 2.99
N TYR A 54 8.35 -20.05 2.01
CA TYR A 54 9.35 -20.63 1.12
C TYR A 54 10.82 -20.26 1.47
N GLY A 55 11.09 -19.69 2.65
CA GLY A 55 12.46 -19.59 3.18
C GLY A 55 13.16 -18.24 2.99
N GLY A 56 12.41 -17.14 3.03
CA GLY A 56 12.96 -15.78 2.91
C GLY A 56 13.27 -15.40 1.46
N VAL A 57 12.96 -14.15 1.12
CA VAL A 57 12.87 -13.72 -0.27
C VAL A 57 14.16 -13.03 -0.70
N ASN A 58 14.97 -13.69 -1.54
CA ASN A 58 15.98 -13.01 -2.34
C ASN A 58 15.37 -12.53 -3.68
N CYS A 59 16.00 -11.56 -4.33
CA CYS A 59 15.39 -10.86 -5.47
C CYS A 59 15.22 -11.74 -6.71
N ARG A 60 16.10 -12.72 -6.92
CA ARG A 60 15.99 -13.68 -8.03
C ARG A 60 14.72 -14.50 -7.84
N TRP A 61 14.53 -15.06 -6.66
CA TRP A 61 13.38 -15.90 -6.38
C TRP A 61 12.06 -15.12 -6.33
N LEU A 62 12.06 -13.85 -5.88
CA LEU A 62 10.87 -12.99 -5.95
C LEU A 62 10.43 -12.73 -7.40
N ARG A 63 11.39 -12.43 -8.28
CA ARG A 63 11.10 -12.21 -9.71
C ARG A 63 10.49 -13.47 -10.31
N ASP A 64 11.12 -14.62 -10.12
CA ASP A 64 10.64 -15.90 -10.64
C ASP A 64 9.24 -16.25 -10.08
N ALA A 65 9.00 -16.01 -8.79
CA ALA A 65 7.69 -16.25 -8.17
C ALA A 65 6.60 -15.34 -8.74
N ILE A 66 6.88 -14.04 -8.91
CA ILE A 66 5.95 -13.09 -9.52
C ILE A 66 5.66 -13.46 -10.98
N GLN A 67 6.69 -13.88 -11.75
CA GLN A 67 6.52 -14.29 -13.14
C GLN A 67 5.72 -15.58 -13.26
N ARG A 68 5.98 -16.56 -12.39
CA ARG A 68 5.28 -17.84 -12.38
C ARG A 68 3.78 -17.69 -12.08
N ASP A 69 3.44 -16.79 -11.17
CA ASP A 69 2.06 -16.54 -10.73
C ASP A 69 1.53 -15.18 -11.24
N TRP A 70 1.99 -14.70 -12.41
CA TRP A 70 1.75 -13.33 -12.88
C TRP A 70 0.27 -12.92 -12.87
N GLU A 71 -0.62 -13.75 -13.40
CA GLU A 71 -2.05 -13.45 -13.43
C GLU A 71 -2.66 -13.37 -12.03
N LYS A 72 -2.22 -14.24 -11.12
CA LYS A 72 -2.69 -14.24 -9.73
C LYS A 72 -2.16 -13.01 -8.99
N VAL A 73 -0.90 -12.64 -9.22
CA VAL A 73 -0.29 -11.45 -8.62
C VAL A 73 -1.01 -10.19 -9.10
N THR A 74 -1.19 -10.02 -10.41
CA THR A 74 -1.77 -8.79 -10.98
C THR A 74 -3.29 -8.67 -10.78
N ASN A 75 -4.04 -9.77 -10.82
CA ASN A 75 -5.51 -9.72 -10.72
C ASN A 75 -6.05 -9.93 -9.30
N VAL A 76 -5.30 -10.57 -8.41
CA VAL A 76 -5.79 -10.95 -7.08
C VAL A 76 -4.95 -10.33 -5.97
N LEU A 77 -3.64 -10.60 -5.98
CA LEU A 77 -2.77 -10.22 -4.86
C LEU A 77 -2.53 -8.71 -4.81
N LEU A 78 -2.07 -8.12 -5.91
CA LEU A 78 -1.69 -6.72 -6.02
C LEU A 78 -2.89 -5.78 -5.76
N PRO A 79 -4.11 -5.99 -6.31
CA PRO A 79 -5.27 -5.18 -5.97
C PRO A 79 -5.64 -5.27 -4.50
N ARG A 80 -5.54 -6.45 -3.89
CA ARG A 80 -5.83 -6.65 -2.47
C ARG A 80 -4.82 -5.97 -1.56
N LEU A 81 -3.53 -5.97 -1.94
CA LEU A 81 -2.48 -5.27 -1.21
C LEU A 81 -2.60 -3.75 -1.37
N LEU A 82 -2.89 -3.26 -2.58
CA LEU A 82 -3.11 -1.84 -2.83
C LEU A 82 -4.36 -1.32 -2.09
N SER A 83 -5.43 -2.11 -2.03
CA SER A 83 -6.61 -1.77 -1.22
C SER A 83 -6.27 -1.60 0.27
N GLN A 84 -5.48 -2.52 0.84
CA GLN A 84 -5.00 -2.40 2.22
C GLN A 84 -4.11 -1.17 2.41
N TYR A 85 -3.20 -0.92 1.48
CA TYR A 85 -2.32 0.25 1.51
C TYR A 85 -3.13 1.56 1.49
N VAL A 86 -4.11 1.66 0.60
CA VAL A 86 -5.02 2.82 0.49
C VAL A 86 -5.81 2.98 1.79
N ALA A 87 -6.37 1.89 2.33
CA ALA A 87 -7.10 1.91 3.61
C ALA A 87 -6.20 2.38 4.77
N LEU A 88 -4.92 2.00 4.79
CA LEU A 88 -3.96 2.47 5.80
C LEU A 88 -3.63 3.96 5.62
N LYS A 89 -3.38 4.42 4.39
CA LYS A 89 -3.10 5.85 4.09
C LYS A 89 -4.29 6.75 4.39
N THR A 90 -5.49 6.32 4.01
CA THR A 90 -6.74 7.09 4.20
C THR A 90 -7.25 6.99 5.62
N GLY A 91 -7.15 5.81 6.25
CA GLY A 91 -7.46 5.60 7.67
C GLY A 91 -6.52 6.37 8.60
N ALA A 92 -5.24 6.48 8.26
CA ALA A 92 -4.29 7.35 8.98
C ALA A 92 -4.63 8.85 8.84
N LYS A 93 -5.20 9.27 7.71
CA LYS A 93 -5.75 10.64 7.54
C LYS A 93 -7.09 10.84 8.27
N GLY A 94 -7.81 9.78 8.61
CA GLY A 94 -9.06 9.81 9.39
C GLY A 94 -8.86 9.78 10.91
N ALA A 95 -7.64 9.58 11.40
CA ALA A 95 -7.29 9.74 12.82
C ALA A 95 -7.07 11.22 13.18
N GLU A 96 -7.94 12.12 12.72
CA GLU A 96 -8.19 13.35 13.46
C GLU A 96 -8.77 12.92 14.80
N LYS A 97 -7.97 13.11 15.85
CA LYS A 97 -8.33 13.00 17.27
C LYS A 97 -9.82 13.31 17.47
N PRO A 98 -10.60 12.49 18.21
CA PRO A 98 -11.88 12.97 18.71
C PRO A 98 -11.57 14.26 19.47
N LYS A 99 -12.01 15.40 18.91
CA LYS A 99 -11.93 16.70 19.55
C LYS A 99 -12.53 16.51 20.94
N GLN A 100 -11.70 16.70 21.96
CA GLN A 100 -12.14 16.89 23.32
C GLN A 100 -13.27 17.91 23.28
N GLN A 101 -14.50 17.43 23.46
CA GLN A 101 -15.66 18.28 23.66
C GLN A 101 -15.59 18.74 25.12
N LEU A 102 -14.58 19.56 25.42
CA LEU A 102 -14.49 20.35 26.64
C LEU A 102 -15.43 21.55 26.46
N GLY A 103 -16.73 21.25 26.54
CA GLY A 103 -17.83 22.19 26.52
C GLY A 103 -18.36 22.43 27.92
N ARG A 104 -17.55 23.14 28.72
CA ARG A 104 -17.96 24.17 29.69
C ARG A 104 -19.48 24.26 29.95
N VAL A 105 -19.97 23.66 31.03
CA VAL A 105 -21.20 24.15 31.68
C VAL A 105 -20.76 24.91 32.92
N LEU A 106 -21.04 26.21 32.86
CA LEU A 106 -20.71 27.24 33.84
C LEU A 106 -21.43 26.99 35.18
N GLN A 107 -20.75 27.40 36.25
CA GLN A 107 -21.35 27.83 37.51
C GLN A 107 -22.67 28.59 37.32
N TYR A 108 -23.72 28.18 38.03
CA TYR A 108 -24.73 28.98 38.73
C TYR A 108 -25.35 27.99 39.75
N GLY A 109 -25.11 28.08 41.06
CA GLY A 109 -25.60 29.11 41.95
C GLY A 109 -26.74 28.52 42.80
N ALA A 110 -26.44 28.11 44.03
CA ALA A 110 -27.37 27.95 45.16
C ALA A 110 -26.56 27.93 46.46
#